data_AF-A0A4Q3THX7-F1
#
_entry.id   AF-A0A4Q3THX7-F1
#
_cell.length_a   1.000
_cell.length_b   1.000
_cell.length_c   1.000
_cell.angle_alpha   90.00
_cell.angle_beta   90.00
_cell.angle_gamma   90.00
#
_symmetry.space_group_name_H-M   'P 1'
#
loop_
_entity.id
_entity.type
_entity.pdbx_description
1 polymer ?
#
loop_
_entity_poly.entity_id
_entity_poly.type
_entity_poly.pdbx_seq_one_letter_code
_entity_poly.pdbx_strand_id
1 'polypeptide(L)'
;MTTAYPGFQDHAASQGAFEPSLLRAHRLFESSDLEDTRARISSVMQPHRLEPLQRRGQRASGRRSHMDFVRMGGIGLGTIDFGEAMRVDVDHVEDYHLLMFCLRG
;
A
#
# COMPACT_ATOMS: atom_id res chain seq x y z
N MET A 1 -20.88 39.69 -31.93
CA MET A 1 -21.29 38.74 -30.89
C MET A 1 -20.14 37.78 -30.66
N THR A 2 -19.35 38.00 -29.62
CA THR A 2 -18.27 37.11 -29.19
C THR A 2 -18.43 36.94 -27.69
N THR A 3 -18.97 35.79 -27.28
CA THR A 3 -19.14 35.44 -25.87
C THR A 3 -17.79 34.97 -25.34
N ALA A 4 -17.20 35.73 -24.43
CA ALA A 4 -15.98 35.35 -23.74
C ALA A 4 -16.30 34.25 -22.71
N TYR A 5 -15.64 33.10 -22.80
CA TYR A 5 -15.69 32.06 -21.78
C TYR A 5 -14.93 32.53 -20.54
N PRO A 6 -15.49 32.41 -19.32
CA PRO A 6 -14.75 32.73 -18.11
C PRO A 6 -13.60 31.74 -17.95
N GLY A 7 -12.39 32.28 -17.72
CA GLY A 7 -11.17 31.51 -17.56
C GLY A 7 -11.27 30.49 -16.43
N PHE A 8 -10.70 29.31 -16.67
CA PHE A 8 -10.41 28.34 -15.63
C PHE A 8 -9.58 29.03 -14.54
N GLN A 9 -10.13 29.13 -13.33
CA GLN A 9 -9.36 29.54 -12.18
C GLN A 9 -8.42 28.40 -11.82
N ASP A 10 -7.12 28.63 -11.94
CA ASP A 10 -6.11 27.75 -11.35
C ASP A 10 -6.28 27.78 -9.83
N HIS A 11 -7.06 26.85 -9.31
CA HIS A 11 -6.97 26.48 -7.91
C HIS A 11 -5.60 25.85 -7.72
N ALA A 12 -4.64 26.66 -7.25
CA ALA A 12 -3.39 26.15 -6.71
C ALA A 12 -3.76 25.18 -5.60
N ALA A 13 -3.81 23.89 -5.92
CA ALA A 13 -3.93 22.84 -4.93
C ALA A 13 -2.76 23.07 -3.99
N SER A 14 -3.04 23.47 -2.75
CA SER A 14 -2.04 23.36 -1.70
C SER A 14 -1.68 21.89 -1.67
N GLN A 15 -0.52 21.54 -2.23
CA GLN A 15 -0.01 20.18 -2.15
C GLN A 15 0.27 19.92 -0.68
N GLY A 16 -0.74 19.42 0.03
CA GLY A 16 -0.56 18.93 1.38
C GLY A 16 0.55 17.88 1.33
N ALA A 17 1.49 17.96 2.27
CA ALA A 17 2.51 16.94 2.40
C ALA A 17 1.82 15.57 2.54
N PHE A 18 2.26 14.59 1.76
CA PHE A 18 1.77 13.23 1.91
C PHE A 18 2.33 12.66 3.22
N GLU A 19 1.45 12.51 4.22
CA GLU A 19 1.78 11.97 5.55
C GLU A 19 1.27 10.52 5.67
N PRO A 20 2.00 9.51 5.14
CA PRO A 20 1.58 8.11 5.18
C PRO A 20 1.46 7.57 6.60
N SER A 21 2.10 8.23 7.57
CA SER A 21 1.98 7.95 9.00
C SER A 21 0.55 8.11 9.51
N LEU A 22 -0.29 8.95 8.90
CA LEU A 22 -1.69 9.12 9.30
C LEU A 22 -2.53 7.87 9.01
N LEU A 23 -2.15 7.07 8.01
CA LEU A 23 -2.83 5.80 7.73
C LEU A 23 -2.65 4.80 8.88
N ARG A 24 -1.68 4.99 9.78
CA ARG A 24 -1.50 4.15 10.99
C ARG A 24 -2.74 4.09 11.88
N ALA A 25 -3.58 5.13 11.86
CA ALA A 25 -4.86 5.13 12.56
C ALA A 25 -5.86 4.11 11.97
N HIS A 26 -5.62 3.65 10.75
CA HIS A 26 -6.41 2.66 10.01
C HIS A 26 -5.65 1.34 9.86
N ARG A 27 -5.02 0.87 10.96
CA ARG A 27 -4.33 -0.42 11.03
C ARG A 27 -5.29 -1.56 10.71
N LEU A 28 -4.99 -2.30 9.65
CA LEU A 28 -5.72 -3.50 9.29
C LEU A 28 -5.21 -4.72 10.09
N PHE A 29 -3.89 -4.90 10.13
CA PHE A 29 -3.26 -5.97 10.90
C PHE A 29 -1.79 -5.66 11.22
N GLU A 30 -1.28 -6.34 12.24
CA GLU A 30 0.15 -6.44 12.54
C GLU A 30 0.48 -7.88 12.96
N SER A 31 1.45 -8.52 12.32
CA SER A 31 1.74 -9.95 12.50
C SER A 31 3.22 -10.27 12.33
N SER A 32 3.71 -11.24 13.09
CA SER A 32 5.04 -11.85 12.87
C SER A 32 4.95 -13.17 12.10
N ASP A 33 3.74 -13.64 11.83
CA ASP A 33 3.49 -14.89 11.11
C ASP A 33 3.30 -14.58 9.62
N LEU A 34 4.10 -15.26 8.78
CA LEU A 34 4.09 -15.05 7.34
C LEU A 34 2.77 -15.49 6.69
N GLU A 35 2.19 -16.58 7.17
CA GLU A 35 0.97 -17.15 6.60
C GLU A 35 -0.25 -16.31 7.00
N ASP A 36 -0.32 -15.85 8.25
CA ASP A 36 -1.32 -14.85 8.66
C ASP A 36 -1.13 -13.54 7.87
N THR A 37 0.10 -13.05 7.72
CA THR A 37 0.39 -11.86 6.89
C THR A 37 -0.15 -12.02 5.47
N ARG A 38 0.15 -13.15 4.81
CA ARG A 38 -0.32 -13.47 3.46
C ARG A 38 -1.84 -13.50 3.38
N ALA A 39 -2.50 -14.19 4.32
CA ALA A 39 -3.95 -14.30 4.37
C ALA A 39 -4.62 -12.93 4.57
N ARG A 40 -4.06 -12.09 5.45
CA ARG A 40 -4.58 -10.74 5.75
C ARG A 40 -4.49 -9.82 4.55
N ILE A 41 -3.34 -9.75 3.87
CA ILE A 41 -3.20 -8.92 2.68
C ILE A 41 -4.11 -9.46 1.56
N SER A 42 -4.23 -10.78 1.41
CA SER A 42 -5.08 -11.41 0.36
C SER A 42 -6.58 -11.23 0.60
N SER A 43 -6.99 -10.72 1.77
CA SER A 43 -8.38 -10.34 2.04
C SER A 43 -8.74 -8.94 1.52
N VAL A 44 -7.73 -8.15 1.16
CA VAL A 44 -7.88 -6.77 0.64
C VAL A 44 -7.42 -6.68 -0.81
N MET A 45 -6.26 -7.29 -1.09
CA MET A 45 -5.71 -7.44 -2.43
C MET A 45 -6.02 -8.84 -2.95
N GLN A 46 -5.68 -9.11 -4.21
CA GLN A 46 -5.81 -10.46 -4.75
C GLN A 46 -4.88 -11.45 -4.08
N PRO A 47 -5.18 -12.76 -4.15
CA PRO A 47 -4.28 -13.80 -3.67
C PRO A 47 -2.87 -13.63 -4.23
N HIS A 48 -1.88 -13.62 -3.34
CA HIS A 48 -0.48 -13.47 -3.71
C HIS A 48 0.40 -14.36 -2.85
N ARG A 49 1.59 -14.67 -3.36
CA ARG A 49 2.62 -15.42 -2.65
C ARG A 49 3.61 -14.43 -2.03
N LEU A 50 4.02 -14.74 -0.80
CA LEU A 50 5.04 -13.99 -0.09
C LEU A 50 6.22 -14.91 0.15
N GLU A 51 7.39 -14.55 -0.38
CA GLU A 51 8.62 -15.29 -0.20
C GLU A 51 9.68 -14.39 0.46
N PRO A 52 10.15 -14.73 1.68
CA PRO A 52 11.23 -13.99 2.32
C PRO A 52 12.51 -14.06 1.47
N LEU A 53 13.12 -12.91 1.18
CA LEU A 53 14.34 -12.80 0.40
C LEU A 53 15.62 -13.01 1.25
N GLN A 54 15.52 -13.79 2.33
CA GLN A 54 16.60 -13.97 3.31
C GLN A 54 17.92 -14.36 2.62
N ARG A 55 18.99 -13.59 2.84
CA ARG A 55 20.32 -14.02 2.41
C ARG A 55 20.81 -15.11 3.34
N ARG A 56 21.55 -16.08 2.79
CA ARG A 56 22.17 -17.17 3.56
C ARG A 56 22.96 -16.61 4.75
N GLY A 57 22.59 -17.01 5.98
CA GLY A 57 23.24 -16.56 7.22
C GLY A 57 22.66 -15.30 7.86
N GLN A 58 21.65 -14.67 7.25
CA GLN A 58 20.99 -13.50 7.82
C GLN A 58 19.87 -13.95 8.76
N ARG A 59 19.91 -13.49 10.03
CA ARG A 59 18.81 -13.72 10.98
C ARG A 59 17.60 -12.88 10.58
N ALA A 60 16.41 -13.46 10.70
CA ALA A 60 15.16 -12.71 10.58
C ALA A 60 15.20 -11.49 11.50
N SER A 61 14.77 -10.33 11.00
CA SER A 61 14.84 -9.08 11.76
C SER A 61 13.99 -9.09 13.03
N GLY A 62 13.06 -10.06 13.17
CA GLY A 62 12.07 -10.11 14.26
C GLY A 62 11.04 -8.97 14.20
N ARG A 63 11.10 -8.12 13.15
CA ARG A 63 10.13 -7.06 12.91
C ARG A 63 8.82 -7.65 12.42
N ARG A 64 7.71 -7.10 12.91
CA ARG A 64 6.37 -7.50 12.52
C ARG A 64 5.97 -6.83 11.21
N SER A 65 5.37 -7.60 10.32
CA SER A 65 4.65 -7.09 9.17
C SER A 65 3.42 -6.32 9.63
N HIS A 66 3.04 -5.29 8.89
CA HIS A 66 1.78 -4.61 9.10
C HIS A 66 1.24 -4.03 7.81
N MET A 67 -0.08 -3.84 7.80
CA MET A 67 -0.77 -3.11 6.76
C MET A 67 -1.73 -2.11 7.38
N ASP A 68 -1.74 -0.93 6.80
CA ASP A 68 -2.74 0.10 7.05
C ASP A 68 -3.59 0.23 5.79
N PHE A 69 -4.91 0.34 5.94
CA PHE A 69 -5.80 0.38 4.79
C PHE A 69 -7.09 1.14 5.10
N VAL A 70 -7.46 2.03 4.18
CA VAL A 70 -8.75 2.72 4.18
C VAL A 70 -9.38 2.62 2.80
N ARG A 71 -10.70 2.43 2.75
CA ARG A 71 -11.46 2.41 1.50
C ARG A 71 -12.36 3.64 1.42
N MET A 72 -12.27 4.36 0.31
CA MET A 72 -13.04 5.57 0.02
C MET A 72 -13.74 5.39 -1.32
N GLY A 73 -15.02 4.97 -1.28
CA GLY A 73 -15.76 4.59 -2.49
C GLY A 73 -15.07 3.43 -3.22
N GLY A 74 -14.76 3.63 -4.51
CA GLY A 74 -14.06 2.64 -5.33
C GLY A 74 -12.53 2.63 -5.19
N ILE A 75 -11.95 3.47 -4.33
CA ILE A 75 -10.49 3.60 -4.17
C ILE A 75 -10.08 3.01 -2.82
N GLY A 76 -9.12 2.08 -2.85
CA GLY A 76 -8.40 1.60 -1.68
C GLY A 76 -7.05 2.31 -1.56
N LEU A 77 -6.75 2.85 -0.38
CA LEU A 77 -5.45 3.43 -0.05
C LEU A 77 -4.85 2.64 1.10
N GLY A 78 -3.63 2.14 0.92
CA GLY A 78 -2.94 1.41 1.98
C GLY A 78 -1.44 1.52 1.92
N THR A 79 -0.81 1.17 3.04
CA THR A 79 0.64 0.99 3.14
C THR A 79 0.94 -0.38 3.72
N ILE A 80 1.99 -1.01 3.23
CA ILE A 80 2.43 -2.33 3.69
C ILE A 80 3.91 -2.22 4.08
N ASP A 81 4.26 -2.80 5.23
CA ASP A 81 5.64 -3.08 5.63
C ASP A 81 5.71 -4.57 5.95
N PHE A 82 6.59 -5.29 5.28
CA PHE A 82 6.76 -6.74 5.48
C PHE A 82 7.70 -7.08 6.64
N GLY A 83 8.24 -6.07 7.34
CA GLY A 83 9.22 -6.24 8.42
C GLY A 83 10.62 -6.67 7.95
N GLU A 84 10.69 -7.39 6.84
CA GLU A 84 11.91 -7.84 6.17
C GLU A 84 11.75 -7.78 4.64
N ALA A 85 12.86 -8.01 3.93
CA ALA A 85 12.85 -8.03 2.47
C ALA A 85 11.99 -9.21 1.97
N MET A 86 10.98 -8.90 1.17
CA MET A 86 9.98 -9.85 0.72
C MET A 86 9.86 -9.79 -0.81
N ARG A 87 9.75 -10.94 -1.45
CA ARG A 87 9.25 -11.05 -2.82
C ARG A 87 7.74 -11.25 -2.73
N VAL A 88 7.01 -10.39 -3.41
CA VAL A 88 5.56 -10.50 -3.59
C VAL A 88 5.34 -10.97 -5.01
N ASP A 89 4.74 -12.15 -5.16
CA ASP A 89 4.40 -12.72 -6.46
C ASP A 89 2.88 -12.77 -6.62
N VAL A 90 2.40 -12.25 -7.74
CA VAL A 90 0.98 -12.14 -8.06
C VAL A 90 0.82 -12.70 -9.46
N ASP A 91 0.12 -13.83 -9.57
CA ASP A 91 -0.06 -14.52 -10.86
C ASP A 91 -0.76 -13.60 -11.87
N HIS A 92 -1.84 -12.94 -11.46
CA HIS A 92 -2.54 -11.95 -12.26
C HIS A 92 -3.23 -10.92 -11.37
N VAL A 93 -3.39 -9.69 -11.88
CA VAL A 93 -4.19 -8.63 -11.24
C VAL A 93 -5.47 -8.45 -12.06
N GLU A 94 -6.60 -8.86 -11.50
CA GLU A 94 -7.95 -8.67 -12.06
C GLU A 94 -8.73 -7.61 -11.25
N ASP A 95 -9.81 -7.09 -11.80
CA ASP A 95 -10.82 -6.26 -11.11
C ASP A 95 -10.39 -4.88 -10.57
N TYR A 96 -9.09 -4.55 -10.57
CA TYR A 96 -8.61 -3.22 -10.19
C TYR A 96 -7.29 -2.84 -10.87
N HIS A 97 -7.01 -1.53 -10.88
CA HIS A 97 -5.68 -1.00 -11.20
C HIS A 97 -4.88 -0.76 -9.93
N LEU A 98 -3.61 -1.19 -9.92
CA LEU A 98 -2.72 -1.05 -8.78
C LEU A 98 -1.61 -0.04 -9.08
N LEU A 99 -1.49 0.97 -8.24
CA LEU A 99 -0.34 1.87 -8.20
C LEU A 99 0.39 1.64 -6.89
N MET A 100 1.70 1.34 -6.97
CA MET A 100 2.51 1.06 -5.79
C MET A 100 3.79 1.88 -5.83
N PHE A 101 4.11 2.50 -4.69
CA PHE A 101 5.30 3.33 -4.51
C PHE A 101 6.03 2.88 -3.26
N CYS A 102 7.36 2.82 -3.34
CA CYS A 102 8.18 2.61 -2.16
C CYS A 102 8.21 3.90 -1.33
N LEU A 103 7.77 3.83 -0.07
CA LEU A 103 7.77 4.97 0.84
C LEU A 103 9.09 5.12 1.62
N ARG A 104 9.87 4.04 1.71
CA ARG A 104 11.16 3.96 2.42
C ARG A 104 11.95 2.74 1.92
N GLY A 105 13.28 2.82 1.99
CA GLY A 105 14.24 1.77 1.61
C GLY A 105 15.16 1.41 2.77
#